data_AF-A0A7X7A1I1-F1
#
_entry.id   AF-A0A7X7A1I1-F1
#
_cell.length_a   1.000
_cell.length_b   1.000
_cell.length_c   1.000
_cell.angle_alpha   90.00
_cell.angle_beta   90.00
_cell.angle_gamma   90.00
#
_symmetry.space_group_name_H-M   'P 1'
#
loop_
_entity.id
_entity.type
_entity.pdbx_description
1 polymer ?
#
loop_
_entity_poly.entity_id
_entity_poly.type
_entity_poly.pdbx_seq_one_letter_code
_entity_poly.pdbx_strand_id
1 'polypeptide(L)'
;MKIKKIIAKDYRVAIKKAKEEMGQDAIILQTRQIKSPGILGFFSRPKVEVTVAVDDTLQVNMDRIRKSSINSNSLVSVQDIKPKYEEMDNSLFEELNSLKNMMADIKTHMFEMDFIKGISKDVQKFYRLLVENNVNKDIALQIVTSVEKKLPKNGHTDESWTRDVLLHTLQQYIKEIKPIEIKSDKKATVVFFVGPTGVGKTTTIAKLAANIAFVVNKDVALITLD
;
A
#
# COMPACT_ATOMS: atom_id res chain seq x y z
N MET A 1 -38.35 -23.72 -18.87
CA MET A 1 -36.92 -23.37 -18.97
C MET A 1 -36.44 -23.11 -20.40
N LYS A 2 -36.07 -21.87 -20.74
CA LYS A 2 -35.29 -21.54 -21.95
C LYS A 2 -33.87 -21.17 -21.54
N ILE A 3 -32.85 -21.83 -22.10
CA ILE A 3 -31.44 -21.58 -21.77
C ILE A 3 -30.70 -21.10 -23.02
N LYS A 4 -29.87 -20.05 -22.88
CA LYS A 4 -29.05 -19.53 -23.97
C LYS A 4 -27.66 -19.13 -23.49
N LYS A 5 -26.67 -19.29 -24.38
CA LYS A 5 -25.29 -18.85 -24.14
C LYS A 5 -25.01 -17.60 -24.96
N ILE A 6 -24.45 -16.58 -24.30
CA ILE A 6 -24.14 -15.29 -24.89
C ILE A 6 -22.66 -15.01 -24.73
N ILE A 7 -21.99 -14.72 -25.85
CA ILE A 7 -20.57 -14.40 -25.86
C ILE A 7 -20.39 -12.91 -26.18
N ALA A 8 -19.65 -12.20 -25.32
CA ALA A 8 -19.37 -10.78 -25.50
C ALA A 8 -17.93 -10.41 -25.14
N LYS A 9 -17.55 -9.16 -25.41
CA LYS A 9 -16.21 -8.63 -25.15
C LYS A 9 -15.92 -8.47 -23.65
N ASP A 10 -16.95 -8.22 -22.86
CA ASP A 10 -16.87 -8.05 -21.42
C ASP A 10 -18.20 -8.46 -20.76
N TYR A 11 -18.20 -8.52 -19.43
CA TYR A 11 -19.35 -8.92 -18.63
C TYR A 11 -20.54 -7.97 -18.76
N ARG A 12 -20.30 -6.64 -18.84
CA ARG A 12 -21.38 -5.64 -18.95
C ARG A 12 -22.15 -5.80 -20.26
N VAL A 13 -21.43 -5.98 -21.37
CA VAL A 13 -22.01 -6.20 -22.69
C VAL A 13 -22.72 -7.56 -22.73
N ALA A 14 -22.17 -8.59 -22.09
CA ALA A 14 -22.82 -9.91 -22.02
C ALA A 14 -24.16 -9.86 -21.29
N ILE A 15 -24.22 -9.19 -20.13
CA ILE A 15 -25.46 -9.02 -19.35
C ILE A 15 -26.47 -8.16 -20.11
N LYS A 16 -26.04 -7.08 -20.73
CA LYS A 16 -26.94 -6.20 -21.49
C LYS A 16 -27.61 -6.98 -22.62
N LYS A 17 -26.84 -7.73 -23.40
CA LYS A 17 -27.36 -8.62 -24.45
C LYS A 17 -28.26 -9.72 -23.90
N ALA A 18 -27.90 -10.29 -22.74
CA ALA A 18 -28.75 -11.26 -22.05
C ALA A 18 -30.14 -10.70 -21.72
N LYS A 19 -30.19 -9.50 -21.16
CA LYS A 19 -31.46 -8.85 -20.80
C LYS A 19 -32.27 -8.41 -22.02
N GLU A 20 -31.61 -7.95 -23.07
CA GLU A 20 -32.26 -7.58 -24.34
C GLU A 20 -32.87 -8.79 -25.05
N GLU A 21 -32.19 -9.94 -25.05
CA GLU A 21 -32.64 -11.14 -25.78
C GLU A 21 -33.55 -12.07 -24.96
N MET A 22 -33.36 -12.14 -23.66
CA MET A 22 -34.05 -13.11 -22.77
C MET A 22 -35.04 -12.43 -21.83
N GLY A 23 -35.14 -11.10 -21.83
CA GLY A 23 -36.00 -10.33 -20.94
C GLY A 23 -35.30 -9.91 -19.65
N GLN A 24 -35.90 -8.98 -18.90
CA GLN A 24 -35.31 -8.45 -17.67
C GLN A 24 -35.21 -9.49 -16.55
N ASP A 25 -36.05 -10.52 -16.61
CA ASP A 25 -36.16 -11.60 -15.62
C ASP A 25 -35.18 -12.76 -15.89
N ALA A 26 -34.24 -12.58 -16.81
CA ALA A 26 -33.30 -13.63 -17.19
C ALA A 26 -32.24 -13.86 -16.09
N ILE A 27 -32.13 -15.10 -15.63
CA ILE A 27 -31.24 -15.51 -14.54
C ILE A 27 -29.91 -16.01 -15.11
N ILE A 28 -28.81 -15.47 -14.61
CA ILE A 28 -27.46 -15.91 -14.99
C ILE A 28 -27.13 -17.19 -14.22
N LEU A 29 -26.95 -18.30 -14.93
CA LEU A 29 -26.58 -19.58 -14.33
C LEU A 29 -25.06 -19.72 -14.17
N GLN A 30 -24.30 -19.29 -15.18
CA GLN A 30 -22.85 -19.49 -15.22
C GLN A 30 -22.17 -18.43 -16.07
N THR A 31 -21.00 -17.98 -15.64
CA THR A 31 -20.14 -17.09 -16.41
C THR A 31 -18.73 -17.67 -16.48
N ARG A 32 -18.12 -17.67 -17.67
CA ARG A 32 -16.72 -18.07 -17.86
C ARG A 32 -16.01 -17.18 -18.88
N GLN A 33 -14.70 -17.00 -18.72
CA GLN A 33 -13.88 -16.36 -19.75
C GLN A 33 -13.41 -17.41 -20.76
N ILE A 34 -13.49 -17.07 -22.05
CA ILE A 34 -13.09 -17.92 -23.16
C ILE A 34 -12.05 -17.21 -24.03
N LYS A 35 -11.06 -17.95 -24.51
CA LYS A 35 -10.12 -17.49 -25.55
C LYS A 35 -10.68 -17.81 -26.92
N SER A 36 -10.47 -16.95 -27.92
CA SER A 36 -10.97 -17.20 -29.28
C SER A 36 -10.15 -18.33 -29.93
N PRO A 37 -10.75 -19.38 -30.50
CA PRO A 37 -10.01 -20.49 -31.10
C PRO A 37 -9.45 -20.11 -32.49
N GLY A 38 -8.21 -20.51 -32.78
CA GLY A 38 -7.54 -20.33 -34.08
C GLY A 38 -6.01 -20.29 -33.99
N ILE A 39 -5.30 -20.63 -35.08
CA ILE A 39 -3.82 -20.64 -35.18
C ILE A 39 -3.15 -19.25 -35.03
N LEU A 40 -3.95 -18.18 -34.91
CA LEU A 40 -3.52 -16.82 -34.59
C LEU A 40 -3.94 -16.37 -33.17
N GLY A 41 -4.25 -17.31 -32.28
CA GLY A 41 -4.86 -17.08 -30.96
C GLY A 41 -3.98 -16.36 -29.92
N PHE A 42 -2.72 -16.04 -30.23
CA PHE A 42 -1.79 -15.38 -29.30
C PHE A 42 -2.01 -13.86 -29.15
N PHE A 43 -2.84 -13.23 -29.99
CA PHE A 43 -3.11 -11.77 -29.93
C PHE A 43 -4.59 -11.40 -29.68
N SER A 44 -5.48 -12.37 -29.48
CA SER A 44 -6.92 -12.06 -29.30
C SER A 44 -7.29 -11.83 -27.83
N ARG A 45 -8.00 -10.72 -27.55
CA ARG A 45 -8.48 -10.39 -26.20
C ARG A 45 -9.50 -11.45 -25.70
N PRO A 46 -9.45 -11.85 -24.42
CA PRO A 46 -10.38 -12.82 -23.86
C PRO A 46 -11.82 -12.29 -23.95
N LYS A 47 -12.76 -13.19 -24.26
CA LYS A 47 -14.20 -12.91 -24.31
C LYS A 47 -14.90 -13.56 -23.12
N VAL A 48 -16.11 -13.11 -22.80
CA VAL A 48 -16.92 -13.66 -21.71
C VAL A 48 -18.11 -14.42 -22.30
N GLU A 49 -18.31 -15.66 -21.87
CA GLU A 49 -19.50 -16.47 -22.15
C GLU A 49 -20.39 -16.49 -20.90
N VAL A 50 -21.62 -16.02 -21.03
CA VAL A 50 -22.65 -16.03 -19.98
C VAL A 50 -23.76 -16.99 -20.40
N THR A 51 -24.08 -17.95 -19.55
CA THR A 51 -25.24 -18.85 -19.71
C THR A 51 -26.40 -18.30 -18.91
N VAL A 52 -27.52 -18.10 -19.59
CA VAL A 52 -28.70 -17.41 -19.06
C VAL A 52 -29.89 -18.34 -19.21
N ALA A 53 -30.76 -18.39 -18.20
CA ALA A 53 -32.00 -19.14 -18.25
C ALA A 53 -33.19 -18.27 -17.87
N VAL A 54 -34.33 -18.53 -18.50
CA VAL A 54 -35.64 -17.97 -18.12
C VAL A 54 -36.53 -19.14 -17.72
N ASP A 55 -37.00 -19.12 -16.47
CA ASP A 55 -37.95 -20.07 -15.93
C ASP A 55 -38.85 -19.39 -14.91
N ASP A 56 -40.17 -19.51 -15.08
CA ASP A 56 -41.17 -18.89 -14.20
C ASP A 56 -41.18 -19.52 -12.79
N THR A 57 -40.50 -20.67 -12.62
CA THR A 57 -40.36 -21.36 -11.33
C THR A 57 -39.10 -21.00 -10.54
N LEU A 58 -38.10 -20.38 -11.19
CA LEU A 58 -36.86 -19.96 -10.54
C LEU A 58 -37.05 -18.55 -9.94
N GLN A 59 -37.31 -18.48 -8.63
CA GLN A 59 -37.40 -17.20 -7.91
C GLN A 59 -36.05 -16.78 -7.36
N VAL A 60 -35.59 -15.58 -7.70
CA VAL A 60 -34.43 -14.95 -7.07
C VAL A 60 -34.88 -14.38 -5.72
N ASN A 61 -34.00 -14.32 -4.71
CA ASN A 61 -34.37 -13.85 -3.35
C ASN A 61 -35.06 -12.46 -3.35
N MET A 62 -34.74 -11.60 -4.33
CA MET A 62 -35.42 -10.31 -4.53
C MET A 62 -36.92 -10.44 -4.87
N ASP A 63 -37.33 -11.46 -5.61
CA ASP A 63 -38.74 -11.65 -5.99
C ASP A 63 -39.62 -12.09 -4.82
N ARG A 64 -39.03 -12.83 -3.86
CA ARG A 64 -39.70 -13.19 -2.60
C ARG A 64 -40.02 -11.96 -1.75
N ILE A 65 -39.08 -11.02 -1.67
CA ILE A 65 -39.24 -9.77 -0.91
C ILE A 65 -40.30 -8.87 -1.56
N ARG A 66 -40.37 -8.84 -2.90
CA ARG A 66 -41.37 -8.03 -3.62
C ARG A 66 -42.79 -8.54 -3.43
N LYS A 67 -42.99 -9.86 -3.42
CA LYS A 67 -44.32 -10.48 -3.20
C LYS A 67 -44.78 -10.42 -1.74
N SER A 68 -43.88 -10.40 -0.77
CA SER A 68 -44.25 -10.19 0.65
C SER A 68 -44.67 -8.75 0.97
N SER A 69 -44.38 -7.79 0.08
CA SER A 69 -44.64 -6.36 0.29
C SER A 69 -46.02 -5.87 -0.16
N ILE A 70 -46.85 -6.73 -0.77
CA ILE A 70 -48.16 -6.34 -1.33
C ILE A 70 -49.29 -6.50 -0.30
N ASN A 71 -49.08 -7.23 0.80
CA ASN A 71 -50.09 -7.47 1.83
C ASN A 71 -49.77 -6.76 3.16
N SER A 72 -49.94 -5.44 3.19
CA SER A 72 -50.30 -4.71 4.42
C SER A 72 -50.58 -3.25 4.10
N ASN A 73 -51.86 -2.89 4.15
CA ASN A 73 -52.35 -1.52 4.24
C ASN A 73 -51.80 -0.86 5.51
N SER A 74 -50.79 0.01 5.39
CA SER A 74 -50.53 1.10 6.36
C SER A 74 -49.71 2.18 5.67
N LEU A 75 -50.35 3.32 5.40
CA LEU A 75 -49.68 4.54 4.96
C LEU A 75 -48.80 5.07 6.09
N VAL A 76 -47.48 4.91 5.99
CA VAL A 76 -46.50 5.63 6.81
C VAL A 76 -45.44 6.22 5.88
N SER A 77 -45.19 7.52 6.06
CA SER A 77 -44.32 8.38 5.26
C SER A 77 -42.91 7.80 5.06
N VAL A 78 -42.50 7.72 3.79
CA VAL A 78 -41.14 7.38 3.36
C VAL A 78 -40.25 8.61 3.56
N GLN A 79 -39.70 8.79 4.76
CA GLN A 79 -38.67 9.84 4.95
C GLN A 79 -37.50 9.51 5.87
N ASP A 80 -37.45 8.36 6.56
CA ASP A 80 -36.31 8.03 7.44
C ASP A 80 -35.82 6.59 7.32
N ILE A 81 -35.23 6.23 6.17
CA ILE A 81 -34.40 5.02 6.06
C ILE A 81 -33.08 5.40 5.39
N LYS A 82 -32.11 5.87 6.18
CA LYS A 82 -30.69 5.85 5.77
C LYS A 82 -30.24 4.38 5.65
N PRO A 83 -29.55 3.97 4.57
CA PRO A 83 -29.22 2.58 4.37
C PRO A 83 -28.06 2.15 5.29
N LYS A 84 -28.38 1.30 6.27
CA LYS A 84 -27.47 0.53 7.15
C LYS A 84 -26.52 -0.43 6.40
N TYR A 85 -26.56 -0.44 5.07
CA TYR A 85 -25.76 -1.31 4.20
C TYR A 85 -24.41 -0.69 3.79
N GLU A 86 -24.24 0.64 3.86
CA GLU A 86 -22.95 1.30 3.54
C GLU A 86 -21.93 1.20 4.68
N GLU A 87 -22.38 1.17 5.94
CA GLU A 87 -21.48 1.06 7.11
C GLU A 87 -20.84 -0.33 7.23
N MET A 88 -21.57 -1.39 6.86
CA MET A 88 -21.08 -2.78 6.96
C MET A 88 -20.09 -3.15 5.85
N ASP A 89 -20.21 -2.54 4.66
CA ASP A 89 -19.24 -2.75 3.58
C ASP A 89 -17.92 -2.03 3.89
N ASN A 90 -17.99 -0.80 4.43
CA ASN A 90 -16.80 -0.07 4.87
C ASN A 90 -16.04 -0.80 5.99
N SER A 91 -16.74 -1.34 6.99
CA SER A 91 -16.09 -2.10 8.07
C SER A 91 -15.41 -3.37 7.56
N LEU A 92 -16.02 -4.07 6.61
CA LEU A 92 -15.44 -5.26 5.97
C LEU A 92 -14.22 -4.89 5.09
N PHE A 93 -14.28 -3.77 4.37
CA PHE A 93 -13.14 -3.26 3.61
C PHE A 93 -11.98 -2.81 4.51
N GLU A 94 -12.27 -2.20 5.66
CA GLU A 94 -11.29 -1.86 6.68
C GLU A 94 -10.63 -3.11 7.28
N GLU A 95 -11.41 -4.14 7.60
CA GLU A 95 -10.89 -5.43 8.08
C GLU A 95 -10.03 -6.13 7.03
N LEU A 96 -10.43 -6.13 5.76
CA LEU A 96 -9.64 -6.70 4.67
C LEU A 96 -8.32 -5.95 4.44
N ASN A 97 -8.33 -4.62 4.55
CA ASN A 97 -7.11 -3.83 4.48
C ASN A 97 -6.21 -4.08 5.70
N SER A 98 -6.79 -4.19 6.89
CA SER A 98 -6.07 -4.55 8.12
C SER A 98 -5.41 -5.92 7.99
N LEU A 99 -6.14 -6.93 7.51
CA LEU A 99 -5.62 -8.27 7.27
C LEU A 99 -4.53 -8.28 6.20
N LYS A 100 -4.70 -7.52 5.11
CA LYS A 100 -3.67 -7.35 4.08
C LYS A 100 -2.39 -6.73 4.64
N ASN A 101 -2.51 -5.74 5.52
CA ASN A 101 -1.37 -5.11 6.18
C ASN A 101 -0.68 -6.10 7.14
N MET A 102 -1.44 -6.82 7.96
CA MET A 102 -0.88 -7.88 8.82
C MET A 102 -0.19 -8.99 8.00
N MET A 103 -0.77 -9.40 6.87
CA MET A 103 -0.16 -10.39 5.98
C MET A 103 1.13 -9.87 5.34
N ALA A 104 1.16 -8.59 4.96
CA ALA A 104 2.37 -7.94 4.48
C ALA A 104 3.45 -7.90 5.57
N ASP A 105 3.08 -7.58 6.81
CA ASP A 105 3.99 -7.58 7.97
C ASP A 105 4.52 -8.98 8.28
N ILE A 106 3.66 -9.99 8.30
CA ILE A 106 4.05 -11.40 8.51
C ILE A 106 5.02 -11.84 7.41
N LYS A 107 4.73 -11.52 6.15
CA LYS A 107 5.61 -11.84 5.02
C LYS A 107 6.98 -11.18 5.23
N THR A 108 7.02 -9.88 5.52
CA THR A 108 8.25 -9.14 5.78
C THR A 108 9.05 -9.77 6.92
N HIS A 109 8.40 -10.13 8.02
CA HIS A 109 9.00 -10.79 9.16
C HIS A 109 9.51 -12.21 8.86
N MET A 110 8.83 -12.98 8.02
CA MET A 110 9.32 -14.30 7.59
C MET A 110 10.58 -14.18 6.72
N PHE A 111 10.58 -13.26 5.75
CA PHE A 111 11.77 -12.98 4.94
C PHE A 111 12.94 -12.48 5.79
N GLU A 112 12.66 -11.63 6.78
CA GLU A 112 13.63 -11.16 7.77
C GLU A 112 14.24 -12.34 8.55
N MET A 113 13.42 -13.26 9.06
CA MET A 113 13.91 -14.42 9.83
C MET A 113 14.73 -15.40 9.00
N ASP A 114 14.33 -15.70 7.77
CA ASP A 114 15.09 -16.60 6.90
C ASP A 114 16.40 -15.96 6.44
N PHE A 115 16.39 -14.65 6.17
CA PHE A 115 17.60 -13.90 5.84
C PHE A 115 18.57 -13.82 7.02
N ILE A 116 18.08 -13.48 8.21
CA ILE A 116 18.90 -13.33 9.43
C ILE A 116 19.55 -14.66 9.82
N LYS A 117 18.90 -15.80 9.58
CA LYS A 117 19.50 -17.12 9.81
C LYS A 117 20.66 -17.44 8.85
N GLY A 118 20.67 -16.83 7.67
CA GLY A 118 21.69 -17.04 6.64
C GLY A 118 22.94 -16.16 6.75
N ILE A 119 22.93 -15.15 7.63
CA ILE A 119 24.05 -14.21 7.83
C ILE A 119 24.91 -14.59 9.04
N SER A 120 26.17 -14.16 9.04
CA SER A 120 27.12 -14.37 10.13
C SER A 120 26.61 -13.87 11.49
N LYS A 121 27.00 -14.55 12.58
CA LYS A 121 26.51 -14.24 13.95
C LYS A 121 26.80 -12.79 14.36
N ASP A 122 27.94 -12.25 13.95
CA ASP A 122 28.32 -10.87 14.29
C ASP A 122 27.47 -9.84 13.55
N VAL A 123 27.13 -10.11 12.29
CA VAL A 123 26.19 -9.28 11.52
C VAL A 123 24.77 -9.36 12.09
N GLN A 124 24.34 -10.51 12.61
CA GLN A 124 23.07 -10.62 13.34
C GLN A 124 23.06 -9.76 14.62
N LYS A 125 24.17 -9.71 15.37
CA LYS A 125 24.29 -8.82 16.54
C LYS A 125 24.13 -7.35 16.12
N PHE A 126 24.73 -6.95 15.01
CA PHE A 126 24.61 -5.59 14.50
C PHE A 126 23.19 -5.26 14.03
N TYR A 127 22.48 -6.20 13.40
CA TYR A 127 21.07 -6.00 13.06
C TYR A 127 20.24 -5.67 14.29
N ARG A 128 20.37 -6.48 15.36
CA ARG A 128 19.66 -6.23 16.62
C ARG A 128 20.01 -4.87 17.21
N LEU A 129 21.30 -4.52 17.24
CA LEU A 129 21.76 -3.23 17.72
C LEU A 129 21.12 -2.06 16.95
N LEU A 130 21.02 -2.14 15.62
CA LEU A 130 20.39 -1.10 14.80
C LEU A 130 18.89 -0.95 15.14
N VAL A 131 18.16 -2.07 15.21
CA VAL A 131 16.72 -2.06 15.50
C VAL A 131 16.43 -1.58 16.94
N GLU A 132 17.23 -2.01 17.92
CA GLU A 132 17.14 -1.56 19.31
C GLU A 132 17.40 -0.05 19.44
N ASN A 133 18.23 0.52 18.57
CA ASN A 133 18.47 1.96 18.46
C ASN A 133 17.48 2.66 17.50
N ASN A 134 16.30 2.08 17.29
CA ASN A 134 15.21 2.64 16.50
C ASN A 134 15.54 2.94 15.03
N VAL A 135 16.55 2.28 14.46
CA VAL A 135 16.75 2.29 13.02
C VAL A 135 15.60 1.51 12.37
N ASN A 136 14.97 2.09 11.36
CA ASN A 136 13.92 1.42 10.60
C ASN A 136 14.41 0.05 10.10
N LYS A 137 13.59 -1.00 10.26
CA LYS A 137 13.97 -2.39 9.97
C LYS A 137 14.44 -2.61 8.54
N ASP A 138 13.80 -1.98 7.56
CA ASP A 138 14.18 -2.11 6.15
C ASP A 138 15.56 -1.51 5.91
N ILE A 139 15.83 -0.35 6.50
CA ILE A 139 17.14 0.31 6.45
C ILE A 139 18.19 -0.56 7.15
N ALA A 140 17.88 -1.07 8.35
CA ALA A 140 18.77 -1.94 9.10
C ALA A 140 19.11 -3.20 8.30
N LEU A 141 18.11 -3.83 7.66
CA LEU A 141 18.29 -5.00 6.81
C LEU A 141 19.18 -4.69 5.59
N GLN A 142 18.98 -3.54 4.94
CA GLN A 142 19.82 -3.08 3.83
C GLN A 142 21.28 -2.88 4.25
N ILE A 143 21.51 -2.28 5.42
CA ILE A 143 22.85 -2.06 5.99
C ILE A 143 23.53 -3.41 6.20
N VAL A 144 22.91 -4.31 6.96
CA VAL A 144 23.54 -5.60 7.33
C VAL A 144 23.73 -6.53 6.14
N THR A 145 22.83 -6.48 5.14
CA THR A 145 23.01 -7.17 3.86
C THR A 145 24.24 -6.66 3.12
N SER A 146 24.46 -5.34 3.15
CA SER A 146 25.61 -4.72 2.51
C SER A 146 26.92 -5.05 3.22
N VAL A 147 26.88 -5.17 4.55
CA VAL A 147 28.01 -5.63 5.36
C VAL A 147 28.33 -7.08 5.04
N GLU A 148 27.36 -8.00 5.11
CA GLU A 148 27.59 -9.43 4.86
C GLU A 148 28.18 -9.68 3.48
N LYS A 149 27.72 -8.98 2.44
CA LYS A 149 28.27 -9.08 1.07
C LYS A 149 29.74 -8.65 0.95
N LYS A 150 30.20 -7.75 1.83
CA LYS A 150 31.58 -7.25 1.85
C LYS A 150 32.49 -8.12 2.73
N LEU A 151 31.93 -8.97 3.58
CA LEU A 151 32.71 -9.90 4.39
C LEU A 151 33.18 -11.10 3.54
N PRO A 152 34.41 -11.60 3.78
CA PRO A 152 34.88 -12.81 3.12
C PRO A 152 34.07 -14.03 3.56
N LYS A 153 33.71 -14.88 2.59
CA LYS A 153 32.87 -16.08 2.80
C LYS A 153 33.53 -17.19 3.64
N ASN A 154 34.82 -17.05 3.96
CA ASN A 154 35.66 -18.15 4.47
C ASN A 154 35.83 -18.14 6.00
N GLY A 155 34.81 -17.71 6.73
CA GLY A 155 34.55 -18.16 8.11
C GLY A 155 35.46 -17.65 9.24
N HIS A 156 36.53 -16.92 8.94
CA HIS A 156 37.38 -16.30 9.96
C HIS A 156 37.53 -14.81 9.68
N THR A 157 36.46 -14.07 9.90
CA THR A 157 36.54 -12.62 10.04
C THR A 157 36.80 -12.28 11.49
N ASP A 158 37.88 -11.55 11.72
CA ASP A 158 38.11 -10.87 12.99
C ASP A 158 36.88 -10.00 13.33
N GLU A 159 36.45 -10.01 14.58
CA GLU A 159 35.37 -9.17 15.08
C GLU A 159 35.69 -7.69 14.84
N SER A 160 36.96 -7.30 14.99
CA SER A 160 37.43 -5.95 14.68
C SER A 160 37.21 -5.60 13.22
N TRP A 161 37.62 -6.49 12.30
CA TRP A 161 37.42 -6.28 10.86
C TRP A 161 35.94 -6.16 10.50
N THR A 162 35.10 -7.03 11.09
CA THR A 162 33.65 -7.01 10.84
C THR A 162 33.04 -5.69 11.29
N ARG A 163 33.46 -5.20 12.46
CA ARG A 163 33.08 -3.88 12.98
C ARG A 163 33.52 -2.74 12.05
N ASP A 164 34.74 -2.79 11.53
CA ASP A 164 35.25 -1.76 10.61
C ASP A 164 34.44 -1.74 9.30
N VAL A 165 34.12 -2.91 8.74
CA VAL A 165 33.26 -3.02 7.55
C VAL A 165 31.86 -2.47 7.81
N LEU A 166 31.29 -2.71 9.00
CA LEU A 166 30.02 -2.12 9.41
C LEU A 166 30.12 -0.60 9.48
N LEU A 167 31.09 -0.04 10.19
CA LEU A 167 31.24 1.40 10.37
C LEU A 167 31.42 2.10 9.02
N HIS A 168 32.27 1.57 8.14
CA HIS A 168 32.42 2.09 6.78
C HIS A 168 31.13 2.00 5.97
N THR A 169 30.35 0.93 6.16
CA THR A 169 29.05 0.81 5.49
C THR A 169 28.07 1.84 6.04
N LEU A 170 27.98 2.04 7.35
CA LEU A 170 27.11 3.07 7.96
C LEU A 170 27.46 4.48 7.49
N GLN A 171 28.75 4.81 7.36
CA GLN A 171 29.21 6.08 6.80
C GLN A 171 28.68 6.33 5.38
N GLN A 172 28.43 5.29 4.59
CA GLN A 172 27.86 5.43 3.24
C GLN A 172 26.38 5.82 3.25
N TYR A 173 25.66 5.54 4.34
CA TYR A 173 24.26 5.93 4.52
C TYR A 173 24.13 7.35 5.10
N ILE A 174 25.07 7.77 5.94
CA ILE A 174 25.11 9.11 6.52
C ILE A 174 25.90 10.03 5.57
N LYS A 175 25.29 10.43 4.46
CA LYS A 175 25.97 11.26 3.45
C LYS A 175 25.97 12.74 3.81
N GLU A 176 27.15 13.35 3.66
CA GLU A 176 27.41 14.79 3.52
C GLU A 176 26.57 15.73 4.41
N ILE A 177 26.77 15.61 5.73
CA ILE A 177 26.30 16.63 6.66
C ILE A 177 27.13 17.90 6.43
N LYS A 178 26.51 18.92 5.82
CA LYS A 178 27.13 20.22 5.57
C LYS A 178 26.39 21.33 6.32
N PRO A 179 27.10 22.36 6.79
CA PRO A 179 26.44 23.54 7.36
C PRO A 179 25.66 24.30 6.27
N ILE A 180 24.77 25.19 6.70
CA ILE A 180 24.09 26.11 5.79
C ILE A 180 25.14 27.02 5.14
N GLU A 181 25.35 26.86 3.84
CA GLU A 181 26.30 27.66 3.07
C GLU A 181 25.70 29.04 2.76
N ILE A 182 26.24 30.08 3.40
CA ILE A 182 25.86 31.47 3.16
C ILE A 182 26.61 31.96 1.92
N LYS A 183 25.93 32.04 0.79
CA LYS A 183 26.55 32.43 -0.47
C LYS A 183 26.78 33.95 -0.53
N SER A 184 28.02 34.36 -0.76
CA SER A 184 28.42 35.78 -0.75
C SER A 184 27.99 36.55 -2.00
N ASP A 185 27.63 35.85 -3.08
CA ASP A 185 27.15 36.43 -4.34
C ASP A 185 25.66 36.83 -4.28
N LYS A 186 24.93 36.43 -3.23
CA LYS A 186 23.51 36.72 -3.06
C LYS A 186 23.27 37.74 -1.96
N LYS A 187 22.23 38.56 -2.15
CA LYS A 187 21.76 39.53 -1.14
C LYS A 187 21.32 38.87 0.18
N ALA A 188 20.74 37.68 0.11
CA ALA A 188 20.35 36.89 1.28
C ALA A 188 20.31 35.39 0.95
N THR A 189 20.59 34.55 1.94
CA THR A 189 20.36 33.09 1.88
C THR A 189 19.03 32.79 2.59
N VAL A 190 18.07 32.23 1.86
CA VAL A 190 16.74 31.90 2.39
C VAL A 190 16.67 30.41 2.68
N VAL A 191 16.26 30.04 3.90
CA VAL A 191 16.16 28.65 4.36
C VAL A 191 14.76 28.40 4.88
N PHE A 192 14.12 27.33 4.40
CA PHE A 192 12.80 26.89 4.85
C PHE A 192 12.93 25.68 5.78
N PHE A 193 12.14 25.66 6.85
CA PHE A 193 12.05 24.54 7.78
C PHE A 193 10.69 23.88 7.67
N VAL A 194 10.67 22.63 7.24
CA VAL A 194 9.44 21.89 6.94
C VAL A 194 9.45 20.57 7.71
N GLY A 195 8.29 20.14 8.19
CA GLY A 195 8.12 18.89 8.92
C GLY A 195 6.85 18.87 9.77
N PRO A 196 6.46 17.72 10.33
CA PRO A 196 5.26 17.59 11.14
C PRO A 196 5.33 18.41 12.44
N THR A 197 4.20 18.56 13.14
CA THR A 197 4.16 19.23 14.45
C THR A 197 4.99 18.46 15.48
N GLY A 198 5.54 19.15 16.47
CA GLY A 198 6.28 18.52 17.57
C GLY A 198 7.72 18.06 17.30
N VAL A 199 8.21 18.04 16.05
CA VAL A 199 9.60 17.61 15.72
C VAL A 199 10.70 18.61 16.08
N GLY A 200 10.35 19.74 16.72
CA GLY A 200 11.32 20.75 17.15
C GLY A 200 11.77 21.74 16.07
N LYS A 201 10.93 22.04 15.06
CA LYS A 201 11.23 23.02 14.00
C LYS A 201 11.58 24.39 14.56
N THR A 202 10.68 24.99 15.34
CA THR A 202 10.84 26.34 15.91
C THR A 202 12.09 26.43 16.78
N THR A 203 12.31 25.41 17.62
CA THR A 203 13.50 25.32 18.49
C THR A 203 14.79 25.19 17.68
N THR A 204 14.77 24.41 16.59
CA THR A 204 15.94 24.22 15.72
C THR A 204 16.28 25.50 14.96
N ILE A 205 15.27 26.21 14.43
CA ILE A 205 15.46 27.51 13.77
C ILE A 205 16.10 28.50 14.73
N ALA A 206 15.61 28.61 15.97
CA ALA A 206 16.17 29.53 16.96
C ALA A 206 17.64 29.23 17.27
N LYS A 207 18.00 27.95 17.44
CA LYS A 207 19.39 27.51 17.67
C LYS A 207 20.31 27.85 16.49
N LEU A 208 19.85 27.60 15.27
CA LEU A 208 20.63 27.90 14.06
C LEU A 208 20.76 29.40 13.82
N ALA A 209 19.69 30.16 14.04
CA ALA A 209 19.70 31.61 13.95
C ALA A 209 20.68 32.24 14.95
N ALA A 210 20.67 31.76 16.21
CA ALA A 210 21.62 32.20 17.23
C ALA A 210 23.07 31.88 16.81
N ASN A 211 23.33 30.67 16.29
CA ASN A 211 24.66 30.31 15.81
C ASN A 211 25.12 31.20 14.65
N ILE A 212 24.24 31.50 13.69
CA ILE A 212 24.57 32.37 12.54
C ILE A 212 24.78 33.83 13.00
N ALA A 213 23.94 34.33 13.90
CA ALA A 213 24.03 35.70 14.40
C ALA A 213 25.28 35.93 15.27
N PHE A 214 25.61 35.01 16.17
CA PHE A 214 26.67 35.21 17.16
C PHE A 214 28.01 34.58 16.80
N VAL A 215 28.02 33.44 16.10
CA VAL A 215 29.27 32.73 15.76
C VAL A 215 29.72 33.08 14.35
N VAL A 216 28.81 33.05 13.38
CA VAL A 216 29.12 33.40 11.98
C VAL A 216 29.09 34.93 11.76
N ASN A 217 28.52 35.68 12.70
CA ASN A 217 28.39 37.14 12.70
C ASN A 217 27.70 37.67 11.43
N LYS A 218 26.52 37.12 11.14
CA LYS A 218 25.67 37.53 10.01
C LYS A 218 24.31 37.98 10.50
N ASP A 219 23.71 38.92 9.77
CA ASP A 219 22.35 39.35 10.03
C ASP A 219 21.36 38.23 9.70
N VAL A 220 20.45 37.95 10.64
CA VAL A 220 19.42 36.90 10.51
C VAL A 220 18.05 37.53 10.71
N ALA A 221 17.13 37.23 9.81
CA ALA A 221 15.71 37.54 9.96
C ALA A 221 14.92 36.24 10.12
N LEU A 222 14.01 36.20 11.09
CA LEU A 222 13.06 35.11 11.27
C LEU A 222 11.70 35.52 10.72
N ILE A 223 11.12 34.67 9.88
CA ILE A 223 9.82 34.89 9.26
C ILE A 223 8.94 33.70 9.64
N THR A 224 7.77 33.98 10.22
CA THR A 224 6.76 32.97 10.51
C THR A 224 5.77 32.89 9.35
N LEU A 225 5.43 31.66 8.96
CA LEU A 225 4.38 31.34 7.98
C LEU A 225 3.32 30.39 8.59
N ASP A 226 3.44 30.11 9.90
CA ASP A 226 2.52 29.31 10.70
C ASP A 226 1.31 30.16 11.14
#